data_AF-A0AAD1K0Z4-F1
#
_entry.id   AF-A0AAD1K0Z4-F1
#
_cell.length_a   1.000
_cell.length_b   1.000
_cell.length_c   1.000
_cell.angle_alpha   90.00
_cell.angle_beta   90.00
_cell.angle_gamma   90.00
#
_symmetry.space_group_name_H-M   'P 1'
#
loop_
_entity.id
_entity.type
_entity.pdbx_description
1 polymer ?
#
loop_
_entity_poly.entity_id
_entity_poly.type
_entity_poly.pdbx_seq_one_letter_code
_entity_poly.pdbx_strand_id
1 'polypeptide(L)'
;MVYTQSERTEHKKNAKKIASLLGDNFSDIEKEALDLQTDHFKSYAQEGQKRLVEALEKNNFSLAQLENQLTNKPEPSTVHQVTKEETHTNENY
;
A
#
# COMPACT_ATOMS: atom_id res chain seq x y z
N MET A 1 20.77 -19.95 9.77
CA MET A 1 19.62 -20.63 10.40
C MET A 1 18.66 -21.04 9.30
N VAL A 2 18.20 -22.29 9.30
CA VAL A 2 17.22 -22.79 8.32
C VAL A 2 15.84 -22.74 8.98
N TYR A 3 14.87 -22.02 8.40
CA TYR A 3 13.54 -21.88 8.99
C TYR A 3 12.69 -23.13 8.82
N THR A 4 11.76 -23.31 9.75
CA THR A 4 10.68 -24.29 9.65
C THR A 4 9.74 -23.95 8.49
N GLN A 5 9.00 -24.95 8.01
CA GLN A 5 8.03 -24.75 6.92
C GLN A 5 6.91 -23.75 7.31
N SER A 6 6.55 -23.73 8.59
CA SER A 6 5.55 -22.81 9.14
C SER A 6 6.02 -21.36 9.05
N GLU A 7 7.26 -21.06 9.47
CA GLU A 7 7.85 -19.73 9.40
C GLU A 7 7.95 -19.22 7.96
N ARG A 8 8.37 -20.08 7.01
CA ARG A 8 8.42 -19.72 5.59
C ARG A 8 7.04 -19.38 5.04
N THR A 9 6.03 -20.12 5.44
CA THR A 9 4.64 -19.87 5.03
C THR A 9 4.14 -18.53 5.55
N GLU A 10 4.49 -18.17 6.79
CA GLU A 10 4.16 -16.89 7.38
C GLU A 10 4.88 -15.72 6.69
N HIS A 11 6.18 -15.84 6.45
CA HIS A 11 6.94 -14.83 5.70
C HIS A 11 6.38 -14.62 4.29
N LYS A 12 5.98 -15.69 3.61
CA LYS A 12 5.31 -15.61 2.30
C LYS A 12 4.00 -14.83 2.37
N LYS A 13 3.16 -15.10 3.38
CA LYS A 13 1.90 -14.35 3.59
C LYS A 13 2.16 -12.87 3.86
N ASN A 14 3.18 -12.55 4.65
CA ASN A 14 3.54 -11.16 4.96
C ASN A 14 4.09 -10.43 3.74
N ALA A 15 4.99 -11.06 2.98
CA ALA A 15 5.48 -10.51 1.72
C ALA A 15 4.33 -10.21 0.74
N LYS A 16 3.36 -11.12 0.62
CA LYS A 16 2.18 -10.91 -0.24
C LYS A 16 1.37 -9.68 0.17
N LYS A 17 1.10 -9.52 1.46
CA LYS A 17 0.38 -8.35 1.98
C LYS A 17 1.12 -7.05 1.69
N ILE A 18 2.43 -7.03 1.93
CA ILE A 18 3.26 -5.85 1.72
C ILE A 18 3.35 -5.50 0.23
N ALA A 19 3.50 -6.50 -0.65
CA ALA A 19 3.47 -6.30 -2.10
C ALA A 19 2.15 -5.69 -2.56
N SER A 20 1.01 -6.19 -2.07
CA SER A 20 -0.30 -5.58 -2.34
C SER A 20 -0.40 -4.12 -1.89
N LEU A 21 0.17 -3.76 -0.74
CA LEU A 21 0.14 -2.39 -0.23
C LEU A 21 1.06 -1.45 -1.01
N LEU A 22 2.20 -1.96 -1.48
CA LEU A 22 3.17 -1.20 -2.27
C LEU A 22 2.82 -1.14 -3.77
N GLY A 23 1.89 -1.98 -4.23
CA GLY A 23 1.58 -2.14 -5.65
C GLY A 23 2.60 -2.99 -6.41
N ASP A 24 3.46 -3.73 -5.71
CA ASP A 24 4.46 -4.61 -6.30
C ASP A 24 3.80 -5.92 -6.79
N ASN A 25 4.33 -6.51 -7.87
CA ASN A 25 3.85 -7.78 -8.39
C ASN A 25 4.38 -8.96 -7.58
N PHE A 26 3.50 -9.63 -6.83
CA PHE A 26 3.91 -10.74 -5.97
C PHE A 26 4.50 -11.94 -6.73
N SER A 27 4.07 -12.17 -7.97
CA SER A 27 4.57 -13.30 -8.77
C SER A 27 6.07 -13.19 -9.08
N ASP A 28 6.59 -11.98 -9.24
CA ASP A 28 8.02 -11.75 -9.50
C ASP A 28 8.84 -12.09 -8.24
N ILE A 29 8.34 -11.70 -7.07
CA ILE A 29 8.94 -12.02 -5.77
C ILE A 29 8.92 -13.52 -5.50
N GLU A 30 7.83 -14.21 -5.86
CA GLU A 30 7.75 -15.67 -5.75
C GLU A 30 8.78 -16.36 -6.63
N LYS A 31 9.00 -15.85 -7.85
CA LYS A 31 10.00 -16.38 -8.78
C LYS A 31 11.41 -16.18 -8.24
N GLU A 32 11.76 -14.97 -7.78
CA GLU A 32 13.07 -14.69 -7.19
C GLU A 32 13.35 -15.57 -5.96
N ALA A 33 12.36 -15.80 -5.10
CA ALA A 33 12.49 -16.68 -3.95
C ALA A 33 12.81 -18.14 -4.35
N LEU A 34 12.17 -18.64 -5.40
CA LEU A 34 12.39 -19.98 -5.93
C LEU A 34 13.77 -20.10 -6.59
N ASP A 35 14.14 -19.13 -7.43
CA ASP A 35 15.39 -19.13 -8.19
C ASP A 35 16.61 -19.06 -7.26
N LEU A 36 16.53 -18.27 -6.19
CA LEU A 36 17.62 -18.10 -5.23
C LEU A 36 17.67 -19.20 -4.16
N GLN A 37 16.62 -20.01 -4.01
CA GLN A 37 16.47 -21.00 -2.93
C GLN A 37 16.73 -20.41 -1.52
N THR A 38 16.38 -19.14 -1.32
CA THR A 38 16.61 -18.39 -0.08
C THR A 38 15.30 -17.98 0.57
N ASP A 39 15.37 -17.48 1.81
CA ASP A 39 14.25 -16.87 2.52
C ASP A 39 13.95 -15.45 2.03
N HIS A 40 13.88 -15.28 0.71
CA HIS A 40 13.68 -14.00 0.03
C HIS A 40 12.39 -13.29 0.50
N PHE A 41 11.34 -14.05 0.85
CA PHE A 41 10.11 -13.47 1.41
C PHE A 41 10.32 -12.70 2.72
N LYS A 42 11.26 -13.14 3.57
CA LYS A 42 11.56 -12.44 4.82
C LYS A 42 12.24 -11.11 4.53
N SER A 43 13.29 -11.14 3.71
CA SER A 43 14.03 -9.94 3.30
C SER A 43 13.12 -8.94 2.60
N TYR A 44 12.29 -9.41 1.68
CA TYR A 44 11.30 -8.58 1.01
C TYR A 44 10.30 -7.96 2.00
N ALA A 45 9.77 -8.74 2.95
CA ALA A 45 8.83 -8.22 3.93
C ALA A 45 9.46 -7.11 4.81
N GLN A 46 10.72 -7.28 5.21
CA GLN A 46 11.44 -6.28 6.01
C GLN A 46 11.69 -4.99 5.22
N GLU A 47 12.20 -5.12 3.99
CA GLU A 47 12.47 -3.96 3.13
C GLU A 47 11.18 -3.26 2.71
N GLY A 48 10.14 -4.02 2.37
CA GLY A 48 8.85 -3.47 2.00
C GLY A 48 8.15 -2.77 3.16
N GLN A 49 8.30 -3.24 4.40
CA GLN A 49 7.83 -2.50 5.58
C GLN A 49 8.54 -1.15 5.72
N LYS A 50 9.85 -1.10 5.50
CA LYS A 50 10.61 0.15 5.51
C LYS A 50 10.13 1.11 4.41
N ARG A 51 9.94 0.62 3.18
CA ARG A 51 9.35 1.39 2.06
C ARG A 51 7.97 1.95 2.40
N LEU A 52 7.12 1.17 3.06
CA LEU A 52 5.79 1.62 3.48
C LEU A 52 5.89 2.75 4.51
N VAL A 53 6.75 2.62 5.52
CA VAL A 53 6.97 3.66 6.53
C VAL A 53 7.48 4.94 5.87
N GLU A 54 8.50 4.85 5.00
CA GLU A 54 9.03 6.02 4.28
C GLU A 54 7.98 6.68 3.40
N ALA A 55 7.11 5.90 2.74
CA ALA A 55 6.03 6.44 1.93
C ALA A 55 5.00 7.19 2.78
N LEU A 56 4.66 6.67 3.97
CA LEU A 56 3.74 7.33 4.88
C LEU A 56 4.33 8.62 5.43
N GLU A 57 5.59 8.60 5.88
CA GLU A 57 6.29 9.79 6.38
C GLU A 57 6.35 10.90 5.33
N LYS A 58 6.67 10.57 4.07
CA LYS A 58 6.66 11.54 2.95
C LYS A 58 5.30 12.20 2.72
N ASN A 59 4.21 11.52 3.08
CA ASN A 59 2.84 12.04 2.94
C ASN A 59 2.31 12.64 4.25
N ASN A 60 3.17 12.88 5.26
CA ASN A 60 2.79 13.34 6.60
C ASN A 60 1.73 12.45 7.27
N PHE A 61 1.74 11.16 6.96
CA PHE A 61 0.81 10.17 7.48
C PHE A 61 1.54 9.22 8.43
N SER A 62 0.85 8.72 9.45
CA SER A 62 1.38 7.72 10.37
C SER A 62 0.54 6.45 10.37
N LEU A 63 1.15 5.30 10.67
CA LEU A 63 0.42 4.04 10.79
C LEU A 63 -0.68 4.10 11.86
N ALA A 64 -0.45 4.82 12.97
CA ALA A 64 -1.43 5.02 14.04
C ALA A 64 -2.71 5.75 13.57
N GLN A 65 -2.62 6.57 12.52
CA GLN A 65 -3.79 7.23 11.93
C GLN A 65 -4.63 6.28 11.06
N LEU A 66 -4.03 5.23 10.48
CA LEU A 66 -4.77 4.21 9.72
C LEU A 66 -5.61 3.31 10.61
N GLU A 67 -5.12 2.95 11.79
CA GLU A 67 -5.85 2.08 12.74
C GLU A 67 -7.14 2.75 13.25
N ASN A 68 -7.15 4.08 13.36
CA ASN A 68 -8.31 4.86 13.79
C ASN A 68 -9.37 5.10 12.68
N GLN A 69 -9.06 4.76 11.41
CA GLN A 69 -9.99 4.92 10.29
C GLN A 69 -10.93 3.72 10.11
N LEU A 70 -10.63 2.57 10.71
CA LEU A 70 -11.46 1.36 10.61
C LEU A 70 -12.78 1.43 11.41
N THR A 71 -12.90 2.39 12.33
CA THR A 71 -14.10 2.61 13.16
C THR A 71 -15.01 3.72 12.63
N ASN A 72 -14.53 4.57 11.72
CA ASN A 72 -15.36 5.59 11.09
C ASN A 72 -15.81 5.10 9.73
N LYS A 73 -17.07 4.61 9.67
CA LYS A 73 -17.85 4.52 8.43
C LYS A 73 -17.53 5.76 7.59
N PRO A 74 -17.16 5.64 6.30
CA PRO A 74 -16.84 6.81 5.50
C PRO A 74 -18.05 7.73 5.55
N GLU A 75 -17.91 8.87 6.23
CA GLU A 75 -18.83 9.96 6.00
C GLU A 75 -18.75 10.26 4.50
N PRO A 76 -19.89 10.46 3.83
CA PRO A 76 -19.88 10.82 2.43
C PRO A 76 -19.00 12.06 2.31
N SER A 77 -17.83 11.88 1.71
CA SER A 77 -16.91 12.96 1.44
C SER A 77 -17.68 13.94 0.58
N THR A 78 -18.13 15.03 1.18
CA THR A 78 -18.62 16.20 0.47
C THR A 78 -17.40 16.76 -0.24
N VAL A 79 -17.11 16.14 -1.39
CA VAL A 79 -16.37 16.76 -2.47
C VAL A 79 -17.06 18.10 -2.66
N HIS A 80 -16.41 19.15 -2.17
CA HIS A 80 -16.78 20.51 -2.54
C HIS A 80 -16.65 20.53 -4.05
N GLN A 81 -17.80 20.45 -4.74
CA GLN A 81 -17.87 20.75 -6.15
C GLN A 81 -17.22 22.11 -6.30
N VAL A 82 -16.07 22.14 -6.96
CA VAL A 82 -15.50 23.39 -7.46
C VAL A 82 -16.55 23.96 -8.38
N THR A 83 -17.29 24.94 -7.88
CA THR A 83 -18.21 25.77 -8.65
C THR A 83 -17.39 26.36 -9.79
N LYS A 84 -17.52 25.78 -10.98
CA LYS A 84 -17.09 26.45 -12.20
C LYS A 84 -18.08 27.60 -12.39
N GLU A 85 -17.67 28.80 -11.97
CA GLU A 85 -18.32 30.03 -12.41
C GLU A 85 -18.06 30.18 -13.91
N GLU A 86 -18.90 29.54 -14.72
CA GLU A 86 -18.99 29.84 -16.15
C GLU A 86 -19.80 31.13 -16.29
N THR A 87 -19.07 32.24 -16.44
CA THR A 87 -19.62 33.54 -16.77
C THR A 87 -20.36 33.42 -18.11
N HIS A 88 -21.69 33.44 -18.08
CA HIS A 88 -22.49 33.57 -19.30
C HIS A 88 -22.22 34.94 -19.94
N THR A 89 -21.34 34.97 -20.94
CA THR A 89 -21.25 36.10 -21.87
C THR A 89 -22.45 36.02 -22.82
N ASN A 90 -23.32 37.01 -22.67
CA ASN A 90 -24.44 37.32 -23.55
C ASN A 90 -23.88 37.76 -24.91
N GLU A 91 -24.11 36.98 -25.96
CA GLU A 91 -23.96 37.44 -27.33
C GLU A 91 -25.25 37.17 -28.11
N ASN A 92 -25.96 38.28 -28.27
CA ASN A 92 -27.14 38.52 -29.09
C ASN A 92 -26.68 38.64 -30.55
N TYR A 93 -27.18 37.81 -31.47
CA TYR A 93 -27.40 38.12 -32.90
C TYR A 93 -28.25 37.05 -33.58
#